data_AF-A0A8B9FD87-F1
#
_entry.id   AF-A0A8B9FD87-F1
#
_cell.length_a   1.000
_cell.length_b   1.000
_cell.length_c   1.000
_cell.angle_alpha   90.00
_cell.angle_beta   90.00
_cell.angle_gamma   90.00
#
_symmetry.space_group_name_H-M   'P 1'
#
loop_
_entity.id
_entity.type
_entity.pdbx_description
1 polymer ?
#
loop_
_entity_poly.entity_id
_entity_poly.type
_entity_poly.pdbx_seq_one_letter_code
_entity_poly.pdbx_strand_id
1 'polypeptide(L)'
;FKLLGPLSLSYLGELALCSWAASPPAREAQAALLSPTCDDTAAEKAADLALCQINAYRNEGYILSLYRIFCVQEHPQEITGSVFYLNLDVVEVECHVLSRKFWKNCMNKRFTFIATL
;
A
#
# COMPACT_ATOMS: atom_id res chain seq x y z
N PHE A 1 -47.49 -0.63 8.72
CA PHE A 1 -48.82 -1.25 8.81
C PHE A 1 -48.73 -2.48 9.69
N LYS A 2 -49.61 -2.57 10.68
CA LYS A 2 -49.73 -3.62 11.70
C LYS A 2 -49.83 -5.02 11.06
N LEU A 3 -49.39 -6.05 11.79
CA LEU A 3 -50.32 -7.04 12.35
C LEU A 3 -49.70 -7.73 13.57
N LEU A 4 -50.55 -7.81 14.61
CA LEU A 4 -50.28 -8.36 15.94
C LEU A 4 -50.86 -9.78 16.01
N GLY A 5 -50.09 -10.73 16.56
CA GLY A 5 -50.55 -11.91 17.31
C GLY A 5 -50.67 -13.26 16.56
N PRO A 6 -50.73 -14.41 17.28
CA PRO A 6 -50.75 -14.61 18.74
C PRO A 6 -49.58 -15.46 19.29
N LEU A 7 -49.43 -15.41 20.62
CA LEU A 7 -48.60 -16.32 21.42
C LEU A 7 -49.14 -17.75 21.33
N SER A 8 -48.27 -18.72 21.03
CA SER A 8 -48.50 -20.14 21.29
C SER A 8 -47.24 -20.70 21.95
N LEU A 9 -47.33 -20.94 23.26
CA LEU A 9 -46.37 -21.75 24.00
C LEU A 9 -46.46 -23.20 23.51
N SER A 10 -45.35 -23.74 23.03
CA SER A 10 -45.11 -25.19 23.11
C SER A 10 -43.64 -25.39 23.48
N TYR A 11 -43.43 -25.67 24.76
CA TYR A 11 -42.18 -26.08 25.37
C TYR A 11 -41.88 -27.50 24.89
N LEU A 12 -40.90 -27.68 24.02
CA LEU A 12 -40.26 -28.97 23.80
C LEU A 12 -38.76 -28.73 23.82
N GLY A 13 -38.15 -29.13 24.93
CA GLY A 13 -36.72 -29.06 25.12
C GLY A 13 -36.04 -30.11 24.25
N GLU A 14 -35.05 -29.66 23.49
CA GLU A 14 -33.92 -30.50 23.14
C GLU A 14 -32.68 -29.84 23.74
N LEU A 15 -31.99 -30.62 24.59
CA LEU A 15 -30.69 -30.26 25.13
C LEU A 15 -29.67 -30.35 23.99
N ALA A 16 -29.68 -29.37 23.08
CA ALA A 16 -28.60 -29.19 22.15
C ALA A 16 -27.39 -28.74 22.99
N LEU A 17 -26.49 -29.69 23.31
CA LEU A 17 -25.13 -29.32 23.68
C LEU A 17 -24.61 -28.46 22.53
N CYS A 18 -24.57 -27.15 22.73
CA CYS A 18 -23.76 -26.26 21.93
C CYS A 18 -22.31 -26.69 22.16
N SER A 19 -21.85 -27.65 21.36
CA SER A 19 -20.43 -27.85 21.15
C SER A 19 -19.92 -26.54 20.57
N TRP A 20 -19.41 -25.69 21.45
CA TRP A 20 -18.53 -24.60 21.07
C TRP A 20 -17.28 -25.24 20.44
N ALA A 21 -17.36 -25.59 19.17
CA ALA A 21 -16.16 -25.66 18.36
C ALA A 21 -15.74 -24.21 18.17
N ALA A 22 -15.09 -23.62 19.19
CA ALA A 22 -14.26 -22.46 18.95
C ALA A 22 -13.20 -22.93 17.96
N SER A 23 -13.39 -22.61 16.69
CA SER A 23 -12.28 -22.64 15.75
C SER A 23 -11.12 -21.94 16.44
N PRO A 24 -9.91 -22.53 16.49
CA PRO A 24 -8.74 -21.76 16.87
C PRO A 24 -8.80 -20.47 16.06
N PRO A 25 -8.57 -19.28 16.65
CA PRO A 25 -8.46 -18.08 15.84
C PRO A 25 -7.48 -18.44 14.74
N ALA A 26 -7.92 -18.32 13.48
CA ALA A 26 -7.03 -18.50 12.37
C ALA A 26 -5.85 -17.59 12.71
N ARG A 27 -4.70 -18.18 13.03
CA ARG A 27 -3.46 -17.44 12.95
C ARG A 27 -3.35 -17.18 11.46
N GLU A 28 -3.96 -16.09 11.00
CA GLU A 28 -3.38 -15.33 9.91
C GLU A 28 -1.91 -15.23 10.31
N ALA A 29 -1.07 -16.01 9.66
CA ALA A 29 0.35 -15.79 9.71
C ALA A 29 0.48 -14.38 9.11
N GLN A 30 0.49 -13.37 9.98
CA GLN A 30 0.77 -12.00 9.58
C GLN A 30 2.12 -12.09 8.89
N ALA A 31 2.12 -12.02 7.56
CA ALA A 31 3.34 -12.14 6.78
C ALA A 31 4.31 -11.11 7.34
N ALA A 32 5.47 -11.59 7.81
CA ALA A 32 6.42 -10.74 8.51
C ALA A 32 6.83 -9.58 7.60
N LEU A 33 6.91 -8.37 8.17
CA LEU A 33 7.51 -7.25 7.47
C LEU A 33 9.00 -7.52 7.31
N LEU A 34 9.47 -7.42 6.06
CA LEU A 34 10.87 -7.54 5.70
C LEU A 34 11.46 -6.14 5.56
N SER A 35 12.72 -5.98 5.95
CA SER A 35 13.47 -4.74 5.75
C SER A 35 14.63 -4.99 4.78
N PRO A 36 14.37 -5.05 3.46
CA PRO A 36 15.42 -5.23 2.48
C PRO A 36 16.36 -4.02 2.44
N THR A 37 17.50 -4.17 1.76
CA THR A 37 18.44 -3.06 1.58
C THR A 37 17.87 -2.02 0.62
N CYS A 38 18.28 -0.76 0.77
CA CYS A 38 17.77 0.33 -0.06
C CYS A 38 18.26 0.28 -1.51
N ASP A 39 19.31 -0.49 -1.80
CA ASP A 39 19.84 -0.78 -3.14
C ASP A 39 19.29 -2.09 -3.74
N ASP A 40 18.31 -2.71 -3.08
CA ASP A 40 17.63 -3.87 -3.63
C ASP A 40 16.91 -3.52 -4.95
N THR A 41 17.07 -4.38 -5.96
CA THR A 41 16.51 -4.14 -7.29
C THR A 41 14.98 -4.07 -7.30
N ALA A 42 14.28 -4.78 -6.40
CA ALA A 42 12.84 -4.66 -6.26
C ALA A 42 12.46 -3.32 -5.62
N ALA A 43 13.20 -2.86 -4.62
CA ALA A 43 13.02 -1.52 -4.04
C ALA A 43 13.21 -0.41 -5.08
N GLU A 44 14.23 -0.49 -5.93
CA GLU A 44 14.45 0.48 -7.02
C GLU A 44 13.29 0.50 -8.01
N LYS A 45 12.79 -0.68 -8.42
CA LYS A 45 11.63 -0.78 -9.31
C LYS A 45 10.35 -0.23 -8.68
N ALA A 46 10.14 -0.48 -7.39
CA ALA A 46 9.01 0.05 -6.66
C ALA A 46 9.09 1.59 -6.56
N ALA A 47 10.28 2.15 -6.31
CA ALA A 47 10.50 3.59 -6.32
C ALA A 47 10.26 4.22 -7.71
N ASP A 48 10.73 3.56 -8.78
CA ASP A 48 10.46 3.98 -10.17
C ASP A 48 8.95 4.06 -10.45
N LEU A 49 8.19 3.04 -10.06
CA LEU A 49 6.74 2.97 -10.25
C LEU A 49 6.01 4.03 -9.42
N ALA A 50 6.39 4.22 -8.16
CA ALA A 50 5.83 5.24 -7.29
C ALA A 50 6.02 6.64 -7.91
N LEU A 51 7.23 6.97 -8.35
CA LEU A 51 7.53 8.25 -9.00
C LEU A 51 6.81 8.42 -10.33
N CYS A 52 6.65 7.36 -11.12
CA CYS A 52 5.82 7.39 -12.33
C CYS A 52 4.38 7.81 -12.00
N GLN A 53 3.76 7.18 -11.00
CA GLN A 53 2.38 7.46 -10.63
C GLN A 53 2.21 8.86 -10.05
N ILE A 54 3.10 9.27 -9.14
CA ILE A 54 3.09 10.62 -8.53
C ILE A 54 3.19 11.70 -9.63
N ASN A 55 4.14 11.55 -10.56
CA ASN A 55 4.32 12.52 -11.63
C ASN A 55 3.17 12.50 -12.66
N ALA A 56 2.53 11.35 -12.88
CA ALA A 56 1.36 11.25 -13.75
C ALA A 56 0.14 11.96 -13.17
N TYR A 57 -0.04 11.93 -11.85
CA TYR A 57 -1.17 12.55 -11.18
C TYR A 57 -1.04 14.07 -11.02
N ARG A 58 0.20 14.58 -10.91
CA ARG A 58 0.47 16.01 -10.77
C ARG A 58 0.15 16.77 -12.08
N ASN A 59 -0.46 17.94 -11.93
CA ASN A 59 -0.79 18.85 -13.04
C ASN A 59 -0.07 20.20 -12.94
N GLU A 60 0.66 20.45 -11.85
CA GLU A 60 1.42 21.66 -11.61
C GLU A 60 2.84 21.34 -11.16
N GLY A 61 3.75 22.29 -11.41
CA GLY A 61 5.15 22.20 -11.03
C GLY A 61 5.98 21.30 -11.94
N TYR A 62 7.09 20.84 -11.39
CA TYR A 62 8.14 20.15 -12.12
C TYR A 62 8.18 18.67 -11.76
N ILE A 63 8.61 17.82 -12.70
CA ILE A 63 8.75 16.38 -12.48
C ILE A 63 9.67 16.12 -11.28
N LEU A 64 9.29 15.15 -10.45
CA LEU A 64 10.12 14.65 -9.35
C LEU A 64 11.01 13.52 -9.86
N SER A 65 12.28 13.58 -9.51
CA SER A 65 13.27 12.53 -9.72
C SER A 65 13.74 11.98 -8.39
N LEU A 66 14.10 10.69 -8.37
CA LEU A 66 14.68 10.04 -7.22
C LEU A 66 16.04 10.67 -6.87
N TYR A 67 16.20 11.06 -5.60
CA TYR A 67 17.50 11.41 -5.01
C TYR A 67 18.11 10.19 -4.32
N ARG A 68 17.38 9.57 -3.39
CA ARG A 68 17.75 8.31 -2.73
C ARG A 68 16.52 7.61 -2.16
N ILE A 69 16.64 6.30 -1.96
CA ILE A 69 15.71 5.51 -1.15
C ILE A 69 16.25 5.55 0.28
N PHE A 70 15.48 6.11 1.21
CA PHE A 70 15.90 6.30 2.60
C PHE A 70 15.60 5.06 3.46
N CYS A 71 14.44 4.44 3.25
CA CYS A 71 14.00 3.25 3.96
C CYS A 71 13.06 2.42 3.09
N VAL A 72 13.09 1.11 3.27
CA VAL A 72 12.22 0.14 2.59
C VAL A 72 11.65 -0.81 3.63
N GLN A 73 10.35 -1.01 3.60
CA GLN A 73 9.69 -2.15 4.22
C GLN A 73 8.90 -2.89 3.15
N GLU A 74 9.04 -4.21 3.11
CA GLU A 74 8.30 -5.07 2.22
C GLU A 74 7.34 -5.91 3.05
N HIS A 75 6.08 -5.96 2.61
CA HIS A 75 5.07 -6.85 3.13
C HIS A 75 4.69 -7.86 2.04
N PRO A 76 5.25 -9.08 2.09
CA PRO A 76 4.88 -10.15 1.18
C PRO A 76 3.40 -10.51 1.33
N GLN A 77 2.68 -10.65 0.23
CA GLN A 77 1.29 -11.08 0.14
C GLN A 77 1.24 -12.39 -0.65
N GLU A 78 0.55 -13.41 -0.13
CA GLU A 78 0.63 -14.75 -0.72
C GLU A 78 0.11 -14.85 -2.16
N ILE A 79 -0.83 -13.99 -2.56
CA ILE A 79 -1.52 -14.07 -3.85
C ILE A 79 -1.15 -12.89 -4.77
N THR A 80 -0.98 -11.70 -4.20
CA THR A 80 -0.90 -10.43 -4.93
C THR A 80 0.53 -9.90 -5.10
N GLY A 81 1.53 -10.65 -4.66
CA GLY A 81 2.95 -10.23 -4.73
C GLY A 81 3.37 -9.54 -3.44
N SER A 82 4.04 -8.39 -3.52
CA SER A 82 4.51 -7.67 -2.32
C SER A 82 4.03 -6.23 -2.31
N VAL A 83 3.74 -5.70 -1.13
CA VAL A 83 3.53 -4.27 -0.90
C VAL A 83 4.82 -3.67 -0.36
N PHE A 84 5.29 -2.61 -1.02
CA PHE A 84 6.46 -1.87 -0.60
C PHE A 84 6.04 -0.55 0.06
N TYR A 85 6.53 -0.32 1.27
CA TYR A 85 6.49 0.97 1.95
C TYR A 85 7.87 1.60 1.79
N LEU A 86 7.93 2.73 1.08
CA LEU A 86 9.18 3.39 0.72
C LEU A 86 9.19 4.79 1.31
N ASN A 87 10.29 5.17 1.93
CA ASN A 87 10.59 6.57 2.21
C ASN A 87 11.55 7.05 1.14
N LEU A 88 11.10 7.98 0.29
CA LEU A 88 11.86 8.44 -0.86
C LEU A 88 12.28 9.88 -0.67
N ASP A 89 13.57 10.17 -0.82
CA ASP A 89 14.00 11.54 -1.00
C ASP A 89 13.96 11.87 -2.49
N VAL A 90 13.28 12.96 -2.83
CA VAL A 90 13.02 13.39 -4.21
C VAL A 90 13.44 14.83 -4.43
N VAL A 91 13.77 15.14 -5.69
CA VAL A 91 14.15 16.48 -6.15
C VAL A 91 13.40 16.84 -7.42
N GLU A 92 13.13 18.12 -7.63
CA GLU A 92 12.55 18.60 -8.88
C GLU A 92 13.60 18.65 -10.02
N VAL A 93 13.19 18.30 -11.23
CA VAL A 93 13.98 18.42 -12.48
C VAL A 93 13.34 19.44 -13.42
N GLU A 94 14.09 19.98 -14.38
CA GLU A 94 13.62 21.12 -15.20
C GLU A 94 12.42 20.82 -16.12
N CYS A 95 11.99 19.57 -16.24
CA CYS A 95 10.78 19.23 -16.98
C CYS A 95 9.50 19.57 -16.20
N HIS A 96 8.59 20.30 -16.83
CA HIS A 96 7.23 20.49 -16.30
C HIS A 96 6.44 19.17 -16.30
N VAL A 97 5.57 18.94 -15.30
CA VAL A 97 4.76 17.71 -15.20
C VAL A 97 3.84 17.47 -16.40
N LEU A 98 3.40 18.55 -17.05
CA LEU A 98 2.58 18.48 -18.28
C LEU A 98 3.34 17.92 -19.50
N SER A 99 4.68 17.85 -19.45
CA SER A 99 5.45 17.19 -20.51
C SER A 99 5.20 15.67 -20.56
N ARG A 100 4.67 15.10 -19.47
CA ARG A 100 4.43 13.65 -19.28
C ARG A 100 5.65 12.77 -19.56
N LYS A 101 6.86 13.37 -19.54
CA LYS A 101 8.11 12.64 -19.71
C LYS A 101 8.34 11.74 -18.49
N PHE A 102 8.97 10.60 -18.74
CA PHE A 102 9.51 9.80 -17.65
C PHE A 102 10.67 10.55 -16.99
N TRP A 103 10.75 10.51 -15.67
CA TRP A 103 11.68 11.34 -14.91
C TRP A 103 13.16 11.04 -15.20
N LYS A 104 13.51 9.81 -15.59
CA LYS A 104 14.87 9.45 -16.03
C LYS A 104 15.26 10.10 -17.36
N ASN A 105 14.29 10.60 -18.13
CA ASN A 105 14.50 11.25 -19.43
C ASN A 105 14.51 12.79 -19.31
N CYS A 106 14.48 13.33 -18.10
CA CYS A 106 14.56 14.74 -17.84
C CYS A 106 15.99 15.16 -17.54
N MET A 107 16.48 16.15 -18.30
CA MET A 107 17.81 16.71 -18.11
C MET A 107 17.84 17.60 -16.87
N ASN A 108 19.02 17.71 -16.26
CA ASN A 108 19.36 18.61 -15.16
C ASN A 108 18.51 18.43 -13.89
N LYS A 109 19.10 17.79 -12.88
CA LYS A 109 18.56 17.80 -11.52
C LYS A 109 18.81 19.16 -10.90
N ARG A 110 17.75 19.84 -10.48
CA ARG A 110 17.89 21.11 -9.77
C ARG A 110 17.77 20.83 -8.28
N PHE A 111 18.92 20.72 -7.61
CA PHE A 111 19.02 20.45 -6.17
C PHE A 111 18.66 21.66 -5.29
N THR A 112 17.52 22.31 -5.56
CA THR A 112 17.06 23.47 -4.77
C THR A 112 16.42 23.03 -3.46
N PHE A 113 15.74 21.88 -3.46
CA PHE A 113 15.07 21.32 -2.28
C PHE A 113 14.98 19.79 -2.41
N ILE A 114 15.23 19.06 -1.32
CA ILE A 114 14.97 17.62 -1.19
C ILE A 114 13.71 17.47 -0.33
N ALA A 115 12.70 16.82 -0.87
CA ALA A 115 11.50 16.44 -0.13
C ALA A 115 11.54 14.95 0.19
N THR A 116 11.07 14.57 1.37
CA THR A 116 10.81 13.16 1.70
C THR A 116 9.34 12.85 1.45
N LEU A 117 9.07 11.85 0.62
CA LEU A 117 7.75 11.30 0.34
C LEU A 117 7.54 9.99 1.11
#